data_AF-A0A0Q9U3Q6-F1
#
_entry.id   AF-A0A0Q9U3Q6-F1
#
_cell.length_a   1.000
_cell.length_b   1.000
_cell.length_c   1.000
_cell.angle_alpha   90.00
_cell.angle_beta   90.00
_cell.angle_gamma   90.00
#
_symmetry.space_group_name_H-M   'P 1'
#
loop_
_entity.id
_entity.type
_entity.pdbx_description
1 polymer ?
#
loop_
_entity_poly.entity_id
_entity_poly.type
_entity_poly.pdbx_seq_one_letter_code
_entity_poly.pdbx_strand_id
1 'polypeptide(L)'
;MQRKPKIIYKGKSRFQNIVLLEAKDVRLYLDKQLQFSSLDERFYHEALVHPAMTMSPGRRNVLILGGGDGFAVREVLKYKDVKTVDLVELDPKIIKIAKRKPISTLNHRSLFDKRVNVHQKDANLFFPATKSYQVIIVDFPDPSDKVISKLYTKEFFQRVVKSLAPGGIIVIQSNSTEDMPRVYWSIHHTLRSIGMKTKSYFVYVPSFGDWGFQIASFKNFVPGRKKVPVPNQTLPKNIATLFKLPSEVLESKNEALPNSLKNLRLFKYYHLDQKESVGG
;
A
#
# COMPACT_ATOMS: atom_id res chain seq x y z
N MET A 1 13.29 7.23 32.68
CA MET A 1 13.30 5.74 32.69
C MET A 1 12.71 5.25 31.36
N GLN A 2 13.51 4.71 30.44
CA GLN A 2 12.96 4.08 29.22
C GLN A 2 12.24 2.79 29.63
N ARG A 3 10.91 2.72 29.47
CA ARG A 3 10.16 1.48 29.66
C ARG A 3 10.69 0.44 28.67
N LYS A 4 11.06 -0.74 29.17
CA LYS A 4 11.44 -1.88 28.32
C LYS A 4 10.27 -2.21 27.39
N PRO A 5 10.52 -2.51 26.10
CA PRO A 5 9.47 -2.89 25.16
C PRO A 5 8.73 -4.13 25.67
N LYS A 6 7.39 -4.05 25.73
CA LYS A 6 6.49 -5.13 26.11
C LYS A 6 6.00 -5.83 24.85
N ILE A 7 6.25 -7.14 24.75
CA ILE A 7 5.67 -7.95 23.68
C ILE A 7 4.18 -8.17 24.00
N ILE A 8 3.29 -7.64 23.16
CA ILE A 8 1.83 -7.85 23.27
C ILE A 8 1.46 -9.18 22.63
N TYR A 9 2.09 -9.50 21.50
CA TYR A 9 1.88 -10.76 20.79
C TYR A 9 3.18 -11.20 20.12
N LYS A 10 3.51 -12.49 20.24
CA LYS A 10 4.57 -13.14 19.48
C LYS A 10 4.08 -14.52 19.07
N GLY A 11 4.15 -14.82 17.79
CA GLY A 11 3.77 -16.13 17.28
C GLY A 11 4.01 -16.25 15.79
N LYS A 12 3.61 -17.38 15.22
CA LYS A 12 3.77 -17.69 13.80
C LYS A 12 2.42 -18.10 13.21
N SER A 13 2.08 -17.59 12.04
CA SER A 13 0.94 -18.06 11.25
C SER A 13 1.42 -19.07 10.20
N ARG A 14 0.52 -19.52 9.32
CA ARG A 14 0.92 -20.35 8.16
C ARG A 14 1.77 -19.58 7.15
N PHE A 15 1.78 -18.24 7.23
CA PHE A 15 2.39 -17.36 6.23
C PHE A 15 3.66 -16.69 6.75
N GLN A 16 3.69 -16.28 8.02
CA GLN A 16 4.74 -15.38 8.52
C GLN A 16 4.92 -15.45 10.04
N ASN A 17 6.07 -15.00 10.53
CA ASN A 17 6.27 -14.67 11.94
C ASN A 17 5.68 -13.31 12.25
N ILE A 18 5.00 -13.19 13.38
CA ILE A 18 4.28 -11.97 13.78
C ILE A 18 4.74 -11.56 15.19
N VAL A 19 5.19 -10.32 15.31
CA VAL A 19 5.51 -9.69 16.59
C VAL A 19 4.78 -8.37 16.69
N LEU A 20 3.90 -8.24 17.69
CA LEU A 20 3.31 -6.97 18.11
C LEU A 20 3.93 -6.59 19.44
N LEU A 21 4.54 -5.42 19.50
CA LEU A 21 5.15 -4.91 20.73
C LEU A 21 4.69 -3.48 21.02
N GLU A 22 4.76 -3.11 22.28
CA GLU A 22 4.47 -1.80 22.82
C GLU A 22 5.71 -1.27 23.54
N ALA A 23 6.24 -0.16 23.05
CA ALA A 23 7.35 0.57 23.67
C ALA A 23 6.87 1.98 24.04
N LYS A 24 7.44 3.01 23.40
CA LYS A 24 6.84 4.36 23.37
C LYS A 24 5.61 4.42 22.47
N ASP A 25 5.49 3.44 21.59
CA ASP A 25 4.48 3.30 20.56
C ASP A 25 4.20 1.82 20.28
N VAL A 26 3.13 1.54 19.52
CA VAL A 26 2.76 0.18 19.11
C VAL A 26 3.38 -0.10 17.75
N ARG A 27 4.08 -1.23 17.64
CA ARG A 27 4.74 -1.67 16.40
C ARG A 27 4.37 -3.08 16.03
N LEU A 28 4.09 -3.30 14.75
CA LEU A 28 3.90 -4.62 14.17
C LEU A 28 5.10 -4.96 13.29
N TYR A 29 5.67 -6.14 13.50
CA TYR A 29 6.70 -6.72 12.65
C TYR A 29 6.20 -8.03 12.05
N LEU A 30 6.38 -8.18 10.75
CA LEU A 30 6.15 -9.41 10.00
C LEU A 30 7.49 -9.88 9.42
N ASP A 31 7.90 -11.10 9.77
CA ASP A 31 9.22 -11.64 9.40
C ASP A 31 10.40 -10.67 9.62
N LYS A 32 10.35 -9.97 10.77
CA LYS A 32 11.31 -8.94 11.22
C LYS A 32 11.24 -7.60 10.48
N GLN A 33 10.40 -7.47 9.45
CA GLN A 33 10.16 -6.20 8.76
C GLN A 33 9.09 -5.40 9.49
N LEU A 34 9.39 -4.14 9.80
CA LEU A 34 8.42 -3.22 10.40
C LEU A 34 7.28 -2.95 9.41
N GLN A 35 6.04 -3.21 9.82
CA GLN A 35 4.85 -2.94 9.00
C GLN A 35 4.17 -1.62 9.35
N PHE A 36 4.23 -1.23 10.63
CA PHE A 36 3.83 0.10 11.06
C PHE A 36 4.40 0.43 12.43
N SER A 37 4.58 1.73 12.69
CA SER A 37 4.68 2.31 14.03
C SER A 37 3.48 3.22 14.27
N SER A 38 2.88 3.17 15.46
CA SER A 38 1.69 4.00 15.75
C SER A 38 2.01 5.49 15.87
N LEU A 39 3.29 5.89 15.88
CA LEU A 39 3.68 7.30 15.88
C LEU A 39 3.45 7.97 14.53
N ASP A 40 3.60 7.21 13.45
CA ASP A 40 3.79 7.75 12.10
C ASP A 40 3.08 6.98 10.98
N GLU A 41 2.38 5.88 11.26
CA GLU A 41 1.59 5.15 10.25
C GLU A 41 0.66 6.05 9.43
N ARG A 42 0.18 7.14 10.03
CA ARG A 42 -0.69 8.12 9.35
C ARG A 42 -0.02 8.75 8.12
N PHE A 43 1.30 8.98 8.15
CA PHE A 43 2.04 9.51 6.99
C PHE A 43 1.90 8.57 5.80
N TYR A 44 2.07 7.27 6.05
CA TYR A 44 1.92 6.23 5.04
C TYR A 44 0.47 6.08 4.57
N HIS A 45 -0.48 5.86 5.49
CA HIS A 45 -1.86 5.53 5.10
C HIS A 45 -2.61 6.72 4.51
N GLU A 46 -2.38 7.95 4.98
CA GLU A 46 -2.98 9.14 4.35
C GLU A 46 -2.45 9.31 2.92
N ALA A 47 -1.14 9.10 2.70
CA ALA A 47 -0.51 9.18 1.38
C ALA A 47 -0.96 8.05 0.44
N LEU A 48 -1.12 6.83 0.95
CA LEU A 48 -1.62 5.70 0.17
C LEU A 48 -3.07 5.92 -0.28
N VAL A 49 -3.94 6.42 0.61
CA VAL A 49 -5.39 6.44 0.38
C VAL A 49 -5.87 7.73 -0.29
N HIS A 50 -5.54 8.89 0.25
CA HIS A 50 -6.26 10.12 -0.09
C HIS A 50 -6.00 10.64 -1.51
N PRO A 51 -4.78 10.58 -2.09
CA PRO A 51 -4.55 10.94 -3.48
C PRO A 51 -5.42 10.12 -4.43
N ALA A 52 -5.47 8.79 -4.24
CA ALA A 52 -6.26 7.89 -5.08
C ALA A 52 -7.76 8.16 -4.97
N MET A 53 -8.26 8.26 -3.74
CA MET A 53 -9.66 8.57 -3.47
C MET A 53 -10.06 9.93 -4.06
N THR A 54 -9.19 10.94 -3.98
CA THR A 54 -9.45 12.31 -4.45
C THR A 54 -9.45 12.41 -5.98
N MET A 55 -8.57 11.68 -6.67
CA MET A 55 -8.46 11.71 -8.13
C MET A 55 -9.51 10.83 -8.83
N SER A 56 -10.06 9.83 -8.15
CA SER A 56 -11.07 8.96 -8.74
C SER A 56 -12.38 9.72 -9.04
N PRO A 57 -13.04 9.48 -10.19
CA PRO A 57 -14.32 10.08 -10.51
C PRO A 57 -15.44 9.65 -9.56
N GLY A 58 -15.27 8.53 -8.83
CA GLY A 58 -16.18 8.08 -7.78
C GLY A 58 -15.46 7.17 -6.78
N ARG A 59 -16.06 6.90 -5.62
CA ARG A 59 -15.43 6.07 -4.57
C ARG A 59 -16.42 5.22 -3.78
N ARG A 60 -17.54 4.84 -4.41
CA ARG A 60 -18.60 4.06 -3.74
C ARG A 60 -18.14 2.64 -3.40
N ASN A 61 -17.38 2.00 -4.28
CA ASN A 61 -16.82 0.67 -4.11
C ASN A 61 -15.30 0.74 -4.14
N VAL A 62 -14.68 0.38 -3.01
CA VAL A 62 -13.23 0.38 -2.83
C VAL A 62 -12.76 -1.05 -2.56
N LEU A 63 -11.67 -1.46 -3.21
CA LEU A 63 -10.97 -2.71 -2.95
C LEU A 63 -9.63 -2.40 -2.30
N ILE A 64 -9.30 -3.09 -1.21
CA ILE A 64 -7.98 -3.06 -0.59
C ILE A 64 -7.42 -4.48 -0.63
N LEU A 65 -6.24 -4.64 -1.22
CA LEU A 65 -5.49 -5.88 -1.26
C LEU A 65 -4.31 -5.77 -0.29
N GLY A 66 -4.23 -6.63 0.71
CA GLY A 66 -3.35 -6.46 1.88
C GLY A 66 -3.98 -5.53 2.93
N GLY A 67 -3.16 -4.82 3.71
CA GLY A 67 -3.63 -3.84 4.70
C GLY A 67 -4.51 -4.41 5.82
N GLY A 68 -4.24 -5.65 6.25
CA GLY A 68 -5.03 -6.36 7.26
C GLY A 68 -5.08 -5.70 8.65
N ASP A 69 -4.19 -4.75 8.94
CA ASP A 69 -4.21 -3.88 10.13
C ASP A 69 -5.42 -2.93 10.17
N GLY A 70 -6.01 -2.61 9.03
CA GLY A 70 -7.21 -1.78 8.91
C GLY A 70 -6.99 -0.27 8.94
N PHE A 71 -5.75 0.23 8.88
CA PHE A 71 -5.47 1.66 8.80
C PHE A 71 -5.85 2.25 7.44
N ALA A 72 -5.54 1.58 6.33
CA ALA A 72 -6.04 2.00 5.02
C ALA A 72 -7.58 2.04 4.98
N VAL A 73 -8.24 1.04 5.60
CA VAL A 73 -9.70 1.02 5.77
C VAL A 73 -10.18 2.24 6.58
N ARG A 74 -9.52 2.57 7.69
CA ARG A 74 -9.84 3.76 8.52
C ARG A 74 -9.86 5.03 7.67
N GLU A 75 -8.86 5.22 6.82
CA GLU A 75 -8.76 6.39 5.94
C GLU A 75 -9.83 6.41 4.85
N VAL A 76 -10.13 5.25 4.25
CA VAL A 76 -11.21 5.11 3.26
C VAL A 76 -12.57 5.45 3.89
N LEU A 77 -12.83 5.01 5.11
CA LEU A 77 -14.12 5.21 5.79
C LEU A 77 -14.41 6.67 6.17
N LYS A 78 -13.40 7.56 6.13
CA LYS A 78 -13.61 9.02 6.28
C LYS A 78 -14.47 9.61 5.15
N TYR A 79 -14.51 8.97 3.98
CA TYR A 79 -15.35 9.38 2.86
C TYR A 79 -16.78 8.84 3.02
N LYS A 80 -17.74 9.75 3.26
CA LYS A 80 -19.15 9.39 3.54
C LYS A 80 -19.89 8.77 2.35
N ASP A 81 -19.43 9.02 1.14
CA ASP A 81 -19.98 8.47 -0.10
C ASP A 81 -19.50 7.05 -0.43
N VAL A 82 -18.51 6.52 0.32
CA VAL A 82 -18.13 5.10 0.28
C VAL A 82 -19.30 4.24 0.76
N LYS A 83 -19.67 3.25 -0.05
CA LYS A 83 -20.75 2.28 0.22
C LYS A 83 -20.21 0.93 0.61
N THR A 84 -19.19 0.42 -0.08
CA THR A 84 -18.56 -0.86 0.24
C THR A 84 -17.04 -0.76 0.18
N VAL A 85 -16.39 -1.42 1.14
CA VAL A 85 -14.94 -1.66 1.18
C VAL A 85 -14.75 -3.17 1.24
N ASP A 86 -14.18 -3.77 0.20
CA ASP A 86 -13.71 -5.15 0.28
C ASP A 86 -12.24 -5.14 0.67
N LEU A 87 -11.92 -5.73 1.81
CA LEU A 87 -10.54 -5.92 2.29
C LEU A 87 -10.15 -7.37 2.05
N VAL A 88 -9.07 -7.61 1.32
CA VAL A 88 -8.55 -8.95 1.02
C VAL A 88 -7.24 -9.14 1.73
N GLU A 89 -7.25 -9.99 2.75
CA GLU A 89 -6.07 -10.29 3.56
C GLU A 89 -5.82 -11.80 3.52
N LEU A 90 -4.58 -12.19 3.23
CA LEU A 90 -4.19 -13.59 3.15
C LEU A 90 -4.17 -14.25 4.53
N ASP A 91 -3.64 -13.54 5.53
CA ASP A 91 -3.40 -14.07 6.86
C ASP A 91 -4.56 -13.74 7.83
N PRO A 92 -5.41 -14.72 8.16
CA PRO A 92 -6.53 -14.50 9.08
C PRO A 92 -6.07 -14.12 10.50
N LYS A 93 -4.81 -14.40 10.85
CA LYS A 93 -4.24 -14.01 12.14
C LYS A 93 -4.05 -12.50 12.22
N ILE A 94 -3.71 -11.83 11.12
CA ILE A 94 -3.56 -10.36 11.07
C ILE A 94 -4.91 -9.70 11.35
N ILE A 95 -5.98 -10.13 10.71
CA ILE A 95 -7.35 -9.64 10.99
C ILE A 95 -7.73 -9.83 12.47
N LYS A 96 -7.43 -10.99 13.06
CA LYS A 96 -7.72 -11.26 14.48
C LYS A 96 -6.94 -10.32 15.40
N ILE A 97 -5.69 -10.02 15.09
CA ILE A 97 -4.84 -9.09 15.85
C ILE A 97 -5.36 -7.65 15.68
N ALA A 98 -5.66 -7.23 14.45
CA ALA A 98 -6.17 -5.90 14.11
C ALA A 98 -7.52 -5.56 14.75
N LYS A 99 -8.36 -6.58 14.99
CA LYS A 99 -9.64 -6.44 15.70
C LYS A 99 -9.53 -6.38 17.23
N ARG A 100 -8.33 -6.53 17.80
CA ARG A 100 -8.08 -6.49 19.24
C ARG A 100 -7.25 -5.27 19.64
N LYS A 101 -7.31 -4.88 20.93
CA LYS A 101 -6.43 -3.84 21.45
C LYS A 101 -4.97 -4.30 21.44
N PRO A 102 -4.00 -3.40 21.22
CA PRO A 102 -4.19 -1.96 21.00
C PRO A 102 -4.59 -1.56 19.57
N ILE A 103 -4.40 -2.42 18.56
CA ILE A 103 -4.61 -2.04 17.13
C ILE A 103 -6.04 -1.56 16.86
N SER A 104 -7.05 -2.23 17.40
CA SER A 104 -8.45 -1.83 17.21
C SER A 104 -8.77 -0.42 17.73
N THR A 105 -7.99 0.11 18.66
CA THR A 105 -8.10 1.50 19.10
C THR A 105 -7.44 2.43 18.09
N LEU A 106 -6.27 2.06 17.56
CA LEU A 106 -5.52 2.86 16.59
C LEU A 106 -6.18 2.92 15.21
N ASN A 107 -6.72 1.80 14.72
CA ASN A 107 -7.47 1.75 13.45
C ASN A 107 -8.92 2.25 13.60
N HIS A 108 -9.30 2.78 14.77
CA HIS A 108 -10.64 3.28 15.09
C HIS A 108 -11.75 2.24 14.87
N ARG A 109 -11.44 0.97 15.12
CA ARG A 109 -12.35 -0.17 14.90
C ARG A 109 -12.86 -0.23 13.46
N SER A 110 -12.09 0.25 12.48
CA SER A 110 -12.47 0.31 11.06
C SER A 110 -12.98 -1.03 10.52
N LEU A 111 -12.37 -2.14 10.95
CA LEU A 111 -12.74 -3.50 10.55
C LEU A 111 -14.09 -4.00 11.11
N PHE A 112 -14.80 -3.18 11.89
CA PHE A 112 -16.15 -3.44 12.40
C PHE A 112 -17.22 -2.55 11.73
N ASP A 113 -16.84 -1.61 10.85
CA ASP A 113 -17.80 -0.79 10.11
C ASP A 113 -18.62 -1.67 9.15
N LYS A 114 -19.95 -1.48 9.13
CA LYS A 114 -20.88 -2.27 8.31
C LYS A 114 -20.63 -2.18 6.80
N ARG A 115 -19.85 -1.19 6.34
CA ARG A 115 -19.43 -1.04 4.94
C ARG A 115 -18.27 -1.96 4.57
N VAL A 116 -17.60 -2.58 5.54
CA VAL A 116 -16.38 -3.35 5.34
C VAL A 116 -16.67 -4.85 5.30
N ASN A 117 -16.32 -5.47 4.17
CA ASN A 117 -16.33 -6.93 4.03
C ASN A 117 -14.89 -7.42 4.03
N VAL A 118 -14.54 -8.27 5.01
CA VAL A 118 -13.20 -8.85 5.11
C VAL A 118 -13.19 -10.23 4.47
N HIS A 119 -12.34 -10.39 3.47
CA HIS A 119 -12.13 -11.63 2.72
C HIS A 119 -10.77 -12.21 3.11
N GLN A 120 -10.77 -13.30 3.88
CA GLN A 120 -9.56 -14.03 4.26
C GLN A 120 -9.14 -14.96 3.10
N LYS A 121 -8.51 -14.41 2.07
CA LYS A 121 -8.24 -15.08 0.78
C LYS A 121 -6.93 -14.61 0.16
N ASP A 122 -6.34 -15.45 -0.70
CA ASP A 122 -5.27 -15.03 -1.60
C ASP A 122 -5.80 -14.01 -2.62
N ALA A 123 -5.15 -12.86 -2.72
CA ALA A 123 -5.48 -11.80 -3.67
C ALA A 123 -5.45 -12.29 -5.13
N ASN A 124 -4.64 -13.31 -5.47
CA ASN A 124 -4.64 -13.92 -6.80
C ASN A 124 -5.99 -14.54 -7.18
N LEU A 125 -6.81 -14.89 -6.19
CA LEU A 125 -8.09 -15.57 -6.36
C LEU A 125 -9.29 -14.64 -6.10
N PHE A 126 -9.05 -13.36 -5.82
CA PHE A 126 -10.09 -12.39 -5.44
C PHE A 126 -10.45 -11.44 -6.60
N PHE A 127 -11.08 -11.96 -7.66
CA PHE A 127 -11.57 -11.12 -8.76
C PHE A 127 -13.01 -11.51 -9.13
N PRO A 128 -14.01 -11.00 -8.38
CA PRO A 128 -15.41 -11.31 -8.65
C PRO A 128 -15.82 -10.74 -10.01
N ALA A 129 -16.40 -11.57 -10.87
CA ALA A 129 -16.83 -11.17 -12.22
C ALA A 129 -17.94 -10.11 -12.22
N THR A 130 -18.68 -9.98 -11.12
CA THR A 130 -19.90 -9.16 -11.03
C THR A 130 -19.68 -7.79 -10.36
N LYS A 131 -18.46 -7.48 -9.90
CA LYS A 131 -18.20 -6.26 -9.13
C LYS A 131 -17.05 -5.46 -9.72
N SER A 132 -17.29 -4.15 -9.87
CA SER A 132 -16.28 -3.17 -10.25
C SER A 132 -16.03 -2.17 -9.13
N TYR A 133 -14.76 -1.78 -8.99
CA TYR A 133 -14.25 -0.88 -7.97
C TYR A 133 -13.81 0.43 -8.62
N GLN A 134 -14.19 1.57 -8.04
CA GLN A 134 -13.71 2.86 -8.53
C GLN A 134 -12.32 3.20 -7.97
N VAL A 135 -11.94 2.59 -6.85
CA VAL A 135 -10.60 2.71 -6.27
C VAL A 135 -10.13 1.32 -5.85
N ILE A 136 -8.91 0.97 -6.27
CA ILE A 136 -8.19 -0.23 -5.81
C ILE A 136 -6.91 0.23 -5.11
N ILE A 137 -6.68 -0.26 -3.90
CA ILE A 137 -5.52 0.06 -3.07
C ILE A 137 -4.74 -1.22 -2.86
N VAL A 138 -3.46 -1.23 -3.25
CA VAL A 138 -2.57 -2.37 -3.10
C VAL A 138 -1.55 -2.05 -2.02
N ASP A 139 -1.78 -2.65 -0.85
CA ASP A 139 -1.04 -2.46 0.39
C ASP A 139 -0.37 -3.78 0.79
N PHE A 140 0.45 -4.29 -0.14
CA PHE A 140 1.19 -5.54 0.07
C PHE A 140 2.53 -5.28 0.76
N PRO A 141 3.06 -6.30 1.45
CA PRO A 141 4.42 -6.24 1.98
C PRO A 141 5.46 -6.15 0.86
N ASP A 142 6.68 -5.84 1.25
CA ASP A 142 7.79 -5.71 0.31
C ASP A 142 8.07 -7.00 -0.46
N PRO A 143 8.47 -6.92 -1.75
CA PRO A 143 8.70 -8.05 -2.64
C PRO A 143 10.02 -8.77 -2.35
N SER A 144 10.31 -9.01 -1.06
CA SER A 144 11.53 -9.61 -0.52
C SER A 144 11.69 -11.10 -0.85
N ASP A 145 10.61 -11.76 -1.30
CA ASP A 145 10.65 -13.13 -1.80
C ASP A 145 9.89 -13.29 -3.13
N LYS A 146 10.04 -14.46 -3.75
CA LYS A 146 9.40 -14.79 -5.03
C LYS A 146 7.88 -14.90 -4.94
N VAL A 147 7.31 -15.23 -3.79
CA VAL A 147 5.86 -15.34 -3.59
C VAL A 147 5.24 -13.95 -3.63
N ILE A 148 5.78 -13.01 -2.85
CA ILE A 148 5.30 -11.63 -2.81
C ILE A 148 5.59 -10.94 -4.15
N SER A 149 6.76 -11.16 -4.75
CA SER A 149 7.09 -10.59 -6.06
C SER A 149 6.09 -10.97 -7.18
N LYS A 150 5.43 -12.13 -7.09
CA LYS A 150 4.36 -12.51 -8.04
C LYS A 150 3.13 -11.61 -7.97
N LEU A 151 2.86 -11.01 -6.80
CA LEU A 151 1.77 -10.05 -6.57
C LEU A 151 2.03 -8.67 -7.19
N TYR A 152 3.22 -8.44 -7.75
CA TYR A 152 3.59 -7.20 -8.44
C TYR A 152 3.89 -7.44 -9.93
N THR A 153 3.37 -8.52 -10.51
CA THR A 153 3.62 -8.85 -11.92
C THR A 153 2.61 -8.19 -12.84
N LYS A 154 3.00 -7.97 -14.11
CA LYS A 154 2.06 -7.52 -15.14
C LYS A 154 0.83 -8.44 -15.24
N GLU A 155 1.01 -9.76 -15.10
CA GLU A 155 -0.08 -10.73 -15.17
C GLU A 155 -1.03 -10.62 -13.98
N PHE A 156 -0.50 -10.34 -12.78
CA PHE A 156 -1.33 -10.05 -11.62
C PHE A 156 -2.12 -8.75 -11.82
N PHE A 157 -1.45 -7.65 -12.20
CA PHE A 157 -2.15 -6.39 -12.40
C PHE A 157 -3.19 -6.46 -13.54
N GLN A 158 -2.93 -7.23 -14.61
CA GLN A 158 -3.93 -7.51 -15.65
C GLN A 158 -5.19 -8.20 -15.09
N ARG A 159 -5.08 -9.04 -14.06
CA ARG A 159 -6.26 -9.61 -13.38
C ARG A 159 -6.95 -8.58 -12.50
N VAL A 160 -6.19 -7.83 -11.70
CA VAL A 160 -6.72 -6.78 -10.80
C VAL A 160 -7.54 -5.75 -11.57
N VAL A 161 -7.01 -5.25 -12.67
CA VAL A 161 -7.66 -4.15 -13.41
C VAL A 161 -8.91 -4.58 -14.17
N LYS A 162 -9.21 -5.89 -14.31
CA LYS A 162 -10.51 -6.36 -14.82
C LYS A 162 -11.67 -5.97 -13.91
N SER A 163 -11.42 -5.84 -12.61
CA SER A 163 -12.40 -5.35 -11.63
C SER A 163 -12.32 -3.83 -11.45
N LEU A 164 -11.46 -3.10 -12.19
CA LEU A 164 -11.39 -1.65 -12.12
C LEU A 164 -12.50 -1.03 -12.99
N ALA A 165 -13.32 -0.18 -12.38
CA ALA A 165 -14.38 0.54 -13.09
C ALA A 165 -13.79 1.47 -14.17
N PRO A 166 -14.54 1.82 -15.23
CA PRO A 166 -14.09 2.78 -16.23
C PRO A 166 -13.66 4.12 -15.61
N GLY A 167 -12.39 4.49 -15.80
CA GLY A 167 -11.81 5.70 -15.18
C GLY A 167 -11.49 5.57 -13.70
N GLY A 168 -11.63 4.39 -13.11
CA GLY A 168 -11.18 4.08 -11.75
C GLY A 168 -9.67 4.25 -11.60
N ILE A 169 -9.25 4.33 -10.35
CA ILE A 169 -7.87 4.57 -9.94
C ILE A 169 -7.35 3.35 -9.19
N ILE A 170 -6.12 2.93 -9.48
CA ILE A 170 -5.36 2.00 -8.65
C ILE A 170 -4.17 2.73 -8.03
N VAL A 171 -3.84 2.42 -6.79
CA VAL A 171 -2.65 2.91 -6.09
C VAL A 171 -1.91 1.75 -5.43
N ILE A 172 -0.58 1.78 -5.49
CA ILE A 172 0.29 0.70 -5.04
C ILE A 172 1.43 1.28 -4.21
N GLN A 173 1.65 0.76 -3.00
CA GLN A 173 2.86 1.04 -2.22
C GLN A 173 4.08 0.48 -2.95
N SER A 174 5.15 1.27 -3.10
CA SER A 174 6.23 0.97 -4.04
C SER A 174 7.63 1.11 -3.45
N ASN A 175 7.77 1.02 -2.13
CA ASN A 175 9.04 1.11 -1.40
C ASN A 175 9.75 2.47 -1.55
N SER A 176 10.92 2.62 -0.94
CA SER A 176 11.74 3.83 -0.98
C SER A 176 12.18 4.20 -2.40
N THR A 177 12.20 5.50 -2.70
CA THR A 177 12.73 6.04 -3.96
C THR A 177 14.25 6.17 -3.98
N GLU A 178 14.88 6.22 -2.80
CA GLU A 178 16.32 6.37 -2.62
C GLU A 178 17.01 5.02 -2.35
N ASP A 179 16.49 4.24 -1.39
CA ASP A 179 17.06 2.95 -1.00
C ASP A 179 16.65 1.82 -1.95
N MET A 180 15.49 1.94 -2.62
CA MET A 180 14.90 0.89 -3.47
C MET A 180 14.48 1.41 -4.87
N PRO A 181 15.34 2.18 -5.58
CA PRO A 181 14.96 2.90 -6.78
C PRO A 181 14.53 1.97 -7.91
N ARG A 182 15.17 0.79 -8.06
CA ARG A 182 14.83 -0.16 -9.10
C ARG A 182 13.52 -0.88 -8.78
N VAL A 183 13.22 -1.15 -7.52
CA VAL A 183 11.90 -1.65 -7.09
C VAL A 183 10.80 -0.63 -7.40
N TYR A 184 10.99 0.63 -6.97
CA TYR A 184 10.03 1.72 -7.16
C TYR A 184 9.68 1.93 -8.63
N TRP A 185 10.69 2.03 -9.50
CA TRP A 185 10.48 2.23 -10.93
C TRP A 185 10.05 0.97 -11.67
N SER A 186 10.40 -0.24 -11.20
CA SER A 186 9.91 -1.48 -11.81
C SER A 186 8.39 -1.60 -11.65
N ILE A 187 7.81 -1.22 -10.50
CA ILE A 187 6.35 -1.19 -10.29
C ILE A 187 5.70 -0.18 -11.25
N HIS A 188 6.27 1.03 -11.38
CA HIS A 188 5.84 2.03 -12.36
C HIS A 188 5.77 1.46 -13.78
N HIS A 189 6.86 0.85 -14.24
CA HIS A 189 6.97 0.30 -15.60
C HIS A 189 6.06 -0.90 -15.80
N THR A 190 5.82 -1.69 -14.75
CA THR A 190 4.89 -2.83 -14.81
C THR A 190 3.47 -2.36 -15.11
N LEU A 191 2.98 -1.33 -14.41
CA LEU A 191 1.65 -0.74 -14.68
C LEU A 191 1.56 -0.12 -16.08
N ARG A 192 2.63 0.56 -16.53
CA ARG A 192 2.68 1.11 -17.90
C ARG A 192 2.67 0.03 -18.97
N SER A 193 3.33 -1.11 -18.72
CA SER A 193 3.41 -2.22 -19.68
C SER A 193 2.05 -2.85 -20.00
N ILE A 194 1.04 -2.63 -19.13
CA ILE A 194 -0.33 -3.09 -19.34
C ILE A 194 -1.26 -1.97 -19.86
N GLY A 195 -0.68 -0.84 -20.30
CA GLY A 195 -1.41 0.27 -20.94
C GLY A 195 -1.92 1.35 -19.99
N MET A 196 -1.56 1.32 -18.71
CA MET A 196 -2.01 2.35 -17.76
C MET A 196 -1.15 3.61 -17.83
N LYS A 197 -1.79 4.76 -17.60
CA LYS A 197 -1.13 6.04 -17.34
C LYS A 197 -0.78 6.10 -15.87
N THR A 198 0.48 6.31 -15.57
CA THR A 198 1.01 6.30 -14.20
C THR A 198 1.48 7.69 -13.77
N LYS A 199 1.31 7.99 -12.50
CA LYS A 199 1.95 9.10 -11.79
C LYS A 199 2.61 8.54 -10.53
N SER A 200 3.75 9.11 -10.19
CA SER A 200 4.66 8.61 -9.16
C SER A 200 4.85 9.71 -8.13
N TYR A 201 4.87 9.36 -6.86
CA TYR A 201 5.00 10.29 -5.74
C TYR A 201 5.56 9.56 -4.54
N PHE A 202 6.03 10.32 -3.56
CA PHE A 202 6.53 9.79 -2.30
C PHE A 202 6.18 10.72 -1.14
N VAL A 203 6.33 10.21 0.08
CA VAL A 203 6.35 11.00 1.32
C VAL A 203 7.48 10.52 2.22
N TYR A 204 7.83 11.30 3.24
CA TYR A 204 8.72 10.83 4.29
C TYR A 204 7.90 10.26 5.45
N VAL A 205 8.16 9.00 5.82
CA VAL A 205 7.58 8.32 6.97
C VAL A 205 8.72 8.09 7.97
N PRO A 206 8.73 8.74 9.15
CA PRO A 206 9.88 8.70 10.07
C PRO A 206 10.46 7.31 10.37
N SER A 207 9.63 6.27 10.47
CA SER A 207 10.09 4.89 10.71
C SER A 207 10.58 4.15 9.46
N PHE A 208 10.25 4.62 8.26
CA PHE A 208 10.59 3.96 6.98
C PHE A 208 11.54 4.77 6.10
N GLY A 209 11.77 6.06 6.38
CA GLY A 209 12.47 6.95 5.48
C GLY A 209 11.54 7.51 4.40
N ASP A 210 12.07 7.80 3.22
CA ASP A 210 11.24 8.13 2.07
C ASP A 210 10.45 6.89 1.60
N TRP A 211 9.20 7.08 1.20
CA TRP A 211 8.34 5.99 0.81
C TRP A 211 7.48 6.33 -0.39
N GLY A 212 7.64 5.54 -1.45
CA GLY A 212 7.09 5.77 -2.77
C GLY A 212 5.76 5.07 -3.02
N PHE A 213 4.99 5.66 -3.92
CA PHE A 213 3.69 5.18 -4.36
C PHE A 213 3.53 5.38 -5.87
N GLN A 214 2.85 4.42 -6.50
CA GLN A 214 2.46 4.50 -7.90
C GLN A 214 0.93 4.57 -7.99
N ILE A 215 0.41 5.63 -8.61
CA ILE A 215 -1.03 5.77 -8.90
C ILE A 215 -1.24 5.65 -10.41
N ALA A 216 -2.29 4.95 -10.82
CA ALA A 216 -2.53 4.66 -12.23
C ALA A 216 -4.02 4.61 -12.60
N SER A 217 -4.30 4.88 -13.87
CA SER A 217 -5.60 4.69 -14.51
C SER A 217 -5.43 4.45 -16.01
N PHE A 218 -6.43 3.86 -16.66
CA PHE A 218 -6.51 3.85 -18.12
C PHE A 218 -6.91 5.21 -18.71
N LYS A 219 -7.62 6.05 -17.94
CA LYS A 219 -7.98 7.41 -18.36
C LYS A 219 -6.94 8.43 -17.89
N ASN A 220 -6.91 9.60 -18.54
CA ASN A 220 -6.12 10.72 -18.04
C ASN A 220 -6.70 11.18 -16.69
N PHE A 221 -5.81 11.46 -15.74
CA PHE A 221 -6.13 12.10 -14.47
C PHE A 221 -5.04 13.12 -14.15
N VAL A 222 -5.40 14.17 -13.42
CA VAL A 222 -4.49 15.27 -13.09
C VAL A 222 -4.25 15.30 -11.58
N PRO A 223 -3.01 15.05 -11.14
CA PRO A 223 -2.65 15.19 -9.74
C PRO A 223 -2.92 16.59 -9.18
N GLY A 224 -3.52 16.67 -7.99
CA GLY A 224 -3.64 17.89 -7.19
C GLY A 224 -4.56 19.01 -7.70
N ARG A 225 -5.45 18.76 -8.67
CA ARG A 225 -6.55 19.72 -8.95
C ARG A 225 -7.55 19.87 -7.80
N LYS A 226 -7.60 18.90 -6.89
CA LYS A 226 -8.60 18.81 -5.83
C LYS A 226 -7.92 18.71 -4.47
N LYS A 227 -8.37 19.53 -3.53
CA LYS A 227 -8.06 19.39 -2.11
C LYS A 227 -8.64 18.08 -1.58
N VAL A 228 -7.94 17.42 -0.66
CA VAL A 228 -8.47 16.26 0.06
C VAL A 228 -9.70 16.71 0.87
N PRO A 229 -10.90 16.17 0.60
CA PRO A 229 -12.15 16.69 1.16
C PRO A 229 -12.50 16.10 2.54
N VAL A 230 -11.57 15.38 3.16
CA VAL A 230 -11.75 14.73 4.46
C VAL A 230 -10.60 15.10 5.40
N PRO A 231 -10.80 15.03 6.74
CA PRO A 231 -9.73 15.32 7.69
C PRO A 231 -8.49 14.46 7.47
N ASN A 232 -7.34 15.11 7.35
CA ASN A 232 -6.01 14.53 7.19
C ASN A 232 -5.02 15.43 7.95
N GLN A 233 -3.91 14.87 8.41
CA GLN A 233 -2.97 15.54 9.29
C GLN A 233 -1.58 15.69 8.69
N THR A 234 -1.19 14.79 7.78
CA THR A 234 0.19 14.70 7.30
C THR A 234 0.37 15.09 5.86
N LEU A 235 -0.71 15.19 5.09
CA LEU A 235 -0.64 15.58 3.69
C LEU A 235 -0.42 17.09 3.53
N PRO A 236 0.34 17.51 2.51
CA PRO A 236 0.45 18.92 2.18
C PRO A 236 -0.91 19.47 1.75
N LYS A 237 -1.16 20.76 2.05
CA LYS A 237 -2.39 21.46 1.63
C LYS A 237 -2.68 21.29 0.13
N ASN A 238 -1.62 21.30 -0.68
CA ASN A 238 -1.69 21.01 -2.11
C ASN A 238 -1.03 19.66 -2.40
N ILE A 239 -1.84 18.60 -2.57
CA ILE A 239 -1.33 17.26 -2.85
C ILE A 239 -0.62 17.11 -4.21
N ALA A 240 -0.69 18.10 -5.12
CA ALA A 240 0.15 18.08 -6.33
C ALA A 240 1.64 18.12 -6.01
N THR A 241 2.04 18.68 -4.86
CA THR A 241 3.46 18.75 -4.47
C THR A 241 4.07 17.38 -4.22
N LEU A 242 3.26 16.37 -3.83
CA LEU A 242 3.72 14.99 -3.67
C LEU A 242 4.30 14.42 -4.97
N PHE A 243 3.78 14.88 -6.11
CA PHE A 243 4.14 14.38 -7.45
C PHE A 243 5.33 15.13 -8.07
N LYS A 244 5.95 16.04 -7.32
CA LYS A 244 7.18 16.73 -7.73
C LYS A 244 8.37 15.90 -7.24
N LEU A 245 8.84 15.00 -8.09
CA LEU A 245 10.01 14.17 -7.80
C LEU A 245 11.30 14.97 -8.03
N PRO A 246 12.30 14.87 -7.13
CA PRO A 246 13.65 15.37 -7.36
C PRO A 246 14.29 14.78 -8.63
N SER A 247 15.28 15.48 -9.19
CA SER A 247 16.04 15.06 -10.37
C SER A 247 16.68 13.68 -10.17
N GLU A 248 17.25 13.47 -8.99
CA GLU A 248 18.01 12.28 -8.59
C GLU A 248 17.10 11.04 -8.62
N VAL A 249 15.85 11.20 -8.15
CA VAL A 249 14.83 10.14 -8.22
C VAL A 249 14.44 9.83 -9.67
N LEU A 250 14.42 10.84 -10.54
CA LEU A 250 14.03 10.67 -11.95
C LEU A 250 15.14 10.02 -12.80
N GLU A 251 16.41 10.22 -12.44
CA GLU A 251 17.56 9.66 -13.15
C GLU A 251 17.57 8.12 -13.12
N SER A 252 17.23 7.52 -11.97
CA SER A 252 17.16 6.06 -11.80
C SER A 252 16.00 5.39 -12.54
N LYS A 253 15.09 6.16 -13.14
CA LYS A 253 13.89 5.65 -13.81
C LYS A 253 14.18 4.62 -14.89
N ASN A 254 15.26 4.81 -15.65
CA ASN A 254 15.59 3.95 -16.79
C ASN A 254 16.37 2.68 -16.39
N GLU A 255 16.76 2.55 -15.12
CA GLU A 255 17.48 1.38 -14.61
C GLU A 255 16.55 0.19 -14.32
N ALA A 256 15.25 0.45 -14.25
CA ALA A 256 14.25 -0.55 -13.93
C ALA A 256 13.47 -1.02 -15.16
N LEU A 257 13.14 -2.31 -15.19
CA LEU A 257 12.27 -2.92 -16.19
C LEU A 257 11.01 -3.51 -15.55
N PRO A 258 9.91 -3.73 -16.32
CA PRO A 258 8.71 -4.39 -15.84
C PRO A 258 8.95 -5.76 -15.21
N ASN A 259 8.20 -6.04 -14.15
CA ASN A 259 8.12 -7.34 -13.48
C ASN A 259 7.05 -8.23 -14.11
N SER A 260 7.35 -9.53 -14.27
CA SER A 260 6.45 -10.49 -14.92
C SER A 260 6.64 -11.89 -14.35
N LEU A 261 5.65 -12.78 -14.52
CA LEU A 261 5.81 -14.18 -14.10
C LEU A 261 6.98 -14.88 -14.77
N LYS A 262 7.29 -14.55 -16.03
CA LYS A 262 8.45 -15.08 -16.77
C LYS A 262 9.79 -14.62 -16.17
N ASN A 263 9.83 -13.41 -15.61
CA ASN A 263 11.03 -12.86 -15.00
C ASN A 263 10.64 -11.98 -13.81
N LEU A 264 10.75 -12.57 -12.62
CA LEU A 264 10.50 -11.93 -11.32
C LEU A 264 11.63 -10.94 -11.00
N ARG A 265 11.72 -9.86 -11.79
CA ARG A 265 12.74 -8.82 -11.63
C ARG A 265 12.63 -8.12 -10.30
N LEU A 266 11.42 -7.92 -9.79
CA LEU A 266 11.22 -7.17 -8.56
C LEU A 266 11.92 -7.84 -7.36
N PHE A 267 11.88 -9.17 -7.28
CA PHE A 267 12.64 -9.95 -6.30
C PHE A 267 14.15 -9.76 -6.44
N LYS A 268 14.65 -9.73 -7.69
CA LYS A 268 16.09 -9.50 -7.96
C LYS A 268 16.49 -8.08 -7.59
N TYR A 269 15.71 -7.08 -8.00
CA TYR A 269 15.95 -5.68 -7.70
C TYR A 269 15.93 -5.42 -6.19
N TYR A 270 14.96 -6.00 -5.45
CA TYR A 270 14.91 -5.86 -4.00
C TYR A 270 16.23 -6.26 -3.33
N HIS A 271 16.82 -7.40 -3.71
CA HIS A 271 18.09 -7.84 -3.14
C HIS A 271 19.33 -7.12 -3.69
N LEU A 272 19.25 -6.51 -4.87
CA LEU A 272 20.33 -5.67 -5.39
C LEU A 272 20.34 -4.32 -4.68
N ASP A 273 19.19 -3.65 -4.64
CA ASP A 273 18.97 -2.38 -3.98
C ASP A 273 19.35 -2.47 -2.49
N GLN A 274 18.89 -3.50 -1.77
CA GLN A 274 19.24 -3.73 -0.37
C GLN A 274 20.75 -3.90 -0.12
N LYS A 275 21.50 -4.47 -1.08
CA LYS A 275 22.95 -4.63 -0.93
C LYS A 275 23.69 -3.32 -1.14
N GLU A 276 23.24 -2.53 -2.12
CA GLU A 276 23.82 -1.23 -2.43
C GLU A 276 23.51 -0.20 -1.34
N SER A 277 22.31 -0.25 -0.74
CA SER A 277 21.92 0.67 0.34
C SER A 277 22.68 0.44 1.66
N VAL A 278 23.12 -0.80 1.93
CA VAL A 278 23.88 -1.15 3.16
C VAL A 278 25.40 -0.99 2.95
N GLY A 279 25.86 -0.86 1.71
CA GLY A 279 27.28 -0.73 1.35
C GLY A 279 27.76 0.71 1.13
N GLY A 280 26.87 1.70 1.22
CA GLY A 280 27.15 3.14 1.09
C GLY A 280 27.44 3.83 2.41
#